data_AF-B1LXC6-F1
#
_entry.id   AF-B1LXC6-F1
#
_cell.length_a   1.000
_cell.length_b   1.000
_cell.length_c   1.000
_cell.angle_alpha   90.00
_cell.angle_beta   90.00
_cell.angle_gamma   90.00
#
_symmetry.space_group_name_H-M   'P 1'
#
loop_
_entity.id
_entity.type
_entity.pdbx_description
1 polymer ?
#
loop_
_entity_poly.entity_id
_entity_poly.type
_entity_poly.pdbx_seq_one_letter_code
_entity_poly.pdbx_strand_id
1 'polypeptide(L)'
;MLVATHSHETKLQDLPNFMAAGRAEDWGLTRFRYAHGFHIHHKRLLGFEASGVVAESHQAPVAQDAWHHGAGFLSGRSLQTITYHRAYG
;
A
#
# COMPACT_ATOMS: atom_id res chain seq x y z
N MET A 1 -9.26 -1.82 9.53
CA MET A 1 -8.96 -2.85 8.51
C MET A 1 -7.60 -2.57 7.92
N LEU A 2 -6.75 -3.59 7.85
CA LEU A 2 -5.42 -3.51 7.23
C LEU A 2 -5.35 -4.52 6.09
N VAL A 3 -4.86 -4.10 4.93
CA VAL A 3 -4.58 -4.99 3.80
C VAL A 3 -3.16 -4.77 3.32
N ALA A 4 -2.49 -5.86 2.97
CA ALA A 4 -1.18 -5.84 2.37
C ALA A 4 -1.18 -6.79 1.16
N THR A 5 -0.52 -6.38 0.10
CA THR A 5 -0.31 -7.20 -1.09
C THR A 5 1.03 -6.83 -1.70
N HIS A 6 1.62 -7.77 -2.45
CA HIS A 6 2.77 -7.43 -3.27
C HIS A 6 2.43 -6.25 -4.20
N SER A 7 1.20 -6.13 -4.72
CA SER A 7 0.78 -5.06 -5.65
C SER A 7 1.48 -5.07 -7.01
N HIS A 8 1.84 -6.26 -7.52
CA HIS A 8 2.33 -6.42 -8.90
C HIS A 8 1.20 -6.22 -9.90
N GLU A 9 0.18 -7.08 -9.84
CA GLU A 9 -0.97 -7.03 -10.74
C GLU A 9 -2.01 -6.01 -10.26
N THR A 10 -2.45 -6.13 -9.01
CA THR A 10 -3.34 -5.15 -8.39
C THR A 10 -2.58 -3.87 -8.06
N LYS A 11 -2.95 -2.75 -8.70
CA LYS A 11 -2.29 -1.47 -8.45
C LYS A 11 -2.77 -0.89 -7.13
N LEU A 12 -1.92 -0.05 -6.53
CA LEU A 12 -2.23 0.64 -5.26
C LEU A 12 -3.57 1.42 -5.33
N GLN A 13 -3.92 1.90 -6.52
CA GLN A 13 -5.13 2.68 -6.80
C GLN A 13 -6.42 1.86 -6.73
N ASP A 14 -6.32 0.56 -6.98
CA ASP A 14 -7.47 -0.34 -7.07
C ASP A 14 -7.75 -1.04 -5.73
N LEU A 15 -6.85 -0.91 -4.75
CA LEU A 15 -6.95 -1.57 -3.46
C LEU A 15 -8.25 -1.23 -2.70
N PRO A 16 -8.79 0.01 -2.72
CA PRO A 16 -10.07 0.28 -2.09
C PRO A 16 -11.21 -0.61 -2.62
N ASN A 17 -11.26 -0.81 -3.94
CA ASN A 17 -12.28 -1.66 -4.57
C ASN A 17 -12.10 -3.12 -4.19
N PHE A 18 -10.86 -3.62 -4.20
CA PHE A 18 -10.55 -4.97 -3.78
C PHE A 18 -10.89 -5.21 -2.30
N MET A 19 -10.57 -4.24 -1.43
CA MET A 19 -10.92 -4.30 -0.01
C MET A 19 -12.43 -4.40 0.20
N ALA A 20 -13.20 -3.54 -0.48
CA ALA A 20 -14.65 -3.51 -0.36
C ALA A 20 -15.30 -4.79 -0.90
N ALA A 21 -14.87 -5.28 -2.07
CA ALA A 21 -15.44 -6.47 -2.69
C ALA A 21 -14.99 -7.77 -2.00
N GLY A 22 -13.70 -7.91 -1.72
CA GLY A 22 -13.12 -9.14 -1.19
C GLY A 22 -13.33 -9.35 0.31
N ARG A 23 -13.62 -8.29 1.06
CA ARG A 23 -13.81 -8.31 2.53
C ARG A 23 -14.95 -7.38 2.95
N ALA A 24 -16.11 -7.53 2.31
CA ALA A 24 -17.27 -6.66 2.49
C ALA A 24 -17.75 -6.56 3.96
N GLU A 25 -17.67 -7.65 4.73
CA GLU A 25 -18.03 -7.63 6.15
C GLU A 25 -17.09 -6.74 6.98
N ASP A 26 -15.77 -6.94 6.86
CA ASP A 26 -14.77 -6.09 7.53
C ASP A 26 -14.88 -4.63 7.06
N TRP A 27 -15.19 -4.43 5.78
CA TRP A 27 -15.44 -3.12 5.23
C TRP A 27 -16.60 -2.43 5.94
N GLY A 28 -17.73 -3.12 6.14
CA GLY A 28 -18.88 -2.59 6.87
C GLY A 28 -18.61 -2.32 8.36
N LEU A 29 -17.80 -3.17 9.00
CA LEU A 29 -17.52 -3.10 10.44
C LEU A 29 -16.43 -2.09 10.82
N THR A 30 -15.61 -1.63 9.87
CA THR A 30 -14.47 -0.75 10.15
C THR A 30 -14.65 0.68 9.65
N ARG A 31 -13.92 1.62 10.25
CA ARG A 31 -13.87 3.03 9.81
C ARG A 31 -12.49 3.44 9.30
N PHE A 32 -11.45 2.92 9.92
CA PHE A 32 -10.06 3.16 9.56
C PHE A 32 -9.56 2.02 8.66
N ARG A 33 -9.13 2.36 7.45
CA ARG A 33 -8.75 1.40 6.42
C ARG A 33 -7.41 1.79 5.80
N TYR A 34 -6.44 0.90 5.91
CA TYR A 34 -5.10 1.10 5.35
C TYR A 34 -4.74 -0.04 4.42
N ALA A 35 -4.12 0.30 3.30
CA ALA A 35 -3.66 -0.64 2.29
C ALA A 35 -2.16 -0.46 2.04
N HIS A 36 -1.43 -1.56 1.89
CA HIS A 36 0.02 -1.53 1.67
C HIS A 36 0.41 -2.32 0.42
N GLY A 37 1.19 -1.67 -0.44
CA GLY A 37 1.80 -2.28 -1.63
C GLY A 37 3.33 -2.29 -1.55
N PHE A 38 3.95 -3.32 -2.11
CA PHE A 38 5.40 -3.54 -1.98
C PHE A 38 6.14 -3.77 -3.30
N HIS A 39 5.43 -3.83 -4.43
CA HIS A 39 6.01 -4.12 -5.74
C HIS A 39 6.72 -2.91 -6.34
N ILE A 40 6.17 -1.72 -6.10
CA ILE A 40 6.76 -0.47 -6.59
C ILE A 40 7.61 0.12 -5.47
N HIS A 41 8.93 0.09 -5.66
CA HIS A 41 9.91 0.41 -4.62
C HIS A 41 10.08 1.91 -4.33
N HIS A 42 9.17 2.79 -4.76
CA HIS A 42 9.18 4.20 -4.36
C HIS A 42 8.08 4.46 -3.33
N LYS A 43 8.34 5.41 -2.43
CA LYS A 43 7.36 5.81 -1.43
C LYS A 43 6.25 6.63 -2.07
N ARG A 44 5.00 6.20 -1.91
CA ARG A 44 3.82 6.94 -2.36
C ARG A 44 2.69 6.70 -1.39
N LEU A 45 1.96 7.77 -1.07
CA LEU A 45 0.76 7.70 -0.22
C LEU A 45 -0.43 8.27 -0.99
N LEU A 46 -1.53 7.53 -1.01
CA LEU A 46 -2.78 7.88 -1.67
C LEU A 46 -3.92 7.92 -0.66
N GLY A 47 -4.60 9.05 -0.58
CA GLY A 47 -5.83 9.20 0.20
C GLY A 47 -7.04 9.05 -0.72
N PHE A 48 -7.96 8.16 -0.34
CA PHE A 48 -9.25 7.97 -1.01
C PHE A 48 -10.36 8.42 -0.08
N GLU A 49 -10.68 9.71 -0.09
CA GLU A 49 -11.64 10.32 0.85
C GLU A 49 -13.02 9.69 0.73
N ALA A 50 -13.50 9.47 -0.49
CA ALA A 50 -14.82 8.88 -0.75
C ALA A 50 -14.97 7.46 -0.19
N SER A 51 -13.88 6.69 -0.13
CA SER A 51 -13.88 5.31 0.37
C SER A 51 -13.27 5.16 1.77
N GLY A 52 -12.72 6.25 2.34
CA GLY A 52 -12.06 6.26 3.64
C GLY A 52 -10.85 5.33 3.73
N VAL A 53 -10.06 5.23 2.66
CA VAL A 53 -8.86 4.36 2.58
C VAL A 53 -7.60 5.21 2.42
N VAL A 54 -6.54 4.87 3.14
CA VAL A 54 -5.18 5.33 2.87
C VAL A 54 -4.37 4.17 2.30
N ALA A 55 -3.82 4.32 1.10
CA ALA A 55 -2.97 3.31 0.48
C ALA A 55 -1.52 3.81 0.35
N GLU A 56 -0.56 3.01 0.80
CA GLU A 56 0.87 3.36 0.77
C GLU A 56 1.68 2.30 0.01
N SER A 57 2.55 2.73 -0.91
CA SER A 57 3.65 1.90 -1.40
C SER A 57 4.92 2.16 -0.63
N HIS A 58 5.67 1.09 -0.37
CA HIS A 58 6.89 1.14 0.45
C HIS A 58 8.14 1.00 -0.40
N GLN A 59 9.23 1.62 0.07
CA GLN A 59 10.54 1.33 -0.50
C GLN A 59 11.03 -0.05 -0.05
N ALA A 60 11.89 -0.64 -0.86
CA ALA A 60 12.59 -1.86 -0.49
C ALA A 60 13.96 -1.50 0.12
N PRO A 61 14.44 -2.23 1.14
CA PRO A 61 15.79 -2.03 1.69
C PRO A 61 16.91 -2.55 0.78
N VAL A 62 16.55 -3.26 -0.29
CA VAL A 62 17.50 -3.90 -1.21
C VAL A 62 17.93 -2.95 -2.33
N ALA A 63 19.09 -3.24 -2.93
CA ALA A 63 19.53 -2.54 -4.12
C ALA A 63 18.58 -2.80 -5.30
N GLN A 64 18.49 -1.84 -6.21
CA GLN A 64 17.78 -2.02 -7.48
C GLN A 64 18.44 -3.11 -8.33
N ASP A 65 17.64 -3.87 -9.06
CA ASP A 65 18.17 -4.82 -10.04
C ASP A 65 18.70 -4.12 -11.29
N ALA A 66 19.34 -4.89 -12.16
CA ALA A 66 19.97 -4.38 -13.39
C ALA A 66 18.96 -3.75 -14.36
N TRP A 67 17.72 -4.27 -14.41
CA TRP A 67 16.69 -3.74 -15.30
C TRP A 67 16.23 -2.36 -14.84
N HIS A 68 15.92 -2.20 -13.55
CA HIS A 68 15.48 -0.93 -12.97
C HIS A 68 16.58 0.14 -13.07
N HIS A 69 17.83 -0.24 -12.82
CA HIS A 69 18.98 0.65 -13.02
C HIS A 69 19.11 1.08 -14.49
N GLY A 70 19.02 0.14 -15.44
CA GLY A 70 19.12 0.41 -16.87
C GLY A 70 17.98 1.28 -17.41
N ALA A 71 16.80 1.19 -16.81
CA ALA A 71 15.64 2.02 -17.15
C ALA A 71 15.72 3.46 -16.58
N GLY A 72 16.76 3.77 -15.80
CA GLY A 72 16.95 5.10 -15.21
C GLY A 72 16.04 5.38 -14.01
N PHE A 73 15.41 4.35 -13.42
CA PHE A 73 14.63 4.54 -12.21
C PHE A 73 15.54 4.84 -11.03
N LEU A 74 15.13 5.82 -10.23
CA LEU A 74 15.81 6.19 -9.01
C LEU A 74 14.85 5.99 -7.85
N SER A 75 15.23 5.15 -6.88
CA SER A 75 14.54 5.06 -5.61
C SER A 75 15.53 4.99 -4.45
N GLY A 76 15.12 5.58 -3.33
CA GLY A 76 15.78 5.38 -2.06
C GLY A 76 15.57 3.96 -1.53
N ARG A 77 16.33 3.63 -0.48
CA ARG A 77 16.21 2.36 0.24
C ARG A 77 15.89 2.66 1.68
N SER A 78 14.77 2.13 2.17
CA SER A 78 14.37 2.33 3.56
C SER A 78 13.55 1.14 4.05
N LEU A 79 13.50 1.02 5.38
CA LEU A 79 12.54 0.20 6.11
C LEU A 79 11.74 1.14 6.98
N GLN A 80 10.42 0.95 7.01
CA GLN A 80 9.51 1.77 7.78
C GLN A 80 8.76 0.89 8.77
N THR A 81 8.66 1.37 10.00
CA THR A 81 7.72 0.83 10.98
C THR A 81 6.49 1.72 11.00
N ILE A 82 5.31 1.13 10.86
CA ILE A 82 4.04 1.83 10.96
C ILE A 82 3.27 1.21 12.12
N THR A 83 2.86 2.06 13.05
CA THR A 83 2.13 1.65 14.24
C THR A 83 0.70 2.11 14.13
N TYR A 84 -0.23 1.19 14.39
CA TYR A 84 -1.66 1.45 14.37
C TYR A 84 -2.23 1.46 15.79
N HIS A 85 -3.09 2.44 16.08
CA HIS A 85 -3.85 2.45 17.32
C HIS A 85 -4.90 1.35 17.29
N ARG A 86 -4.89 0.48 18.31
CA ARG A 86 -5.77 -0.70 18.43
C ARG A 86 -7.25 -0.40 18.14
N ALA A 87 -7.76 0.75 18.61
CA ALA A 87 -9.16 1.13 18.47
C ALA A 87 -9.43 2.17 17.37
N TYR A 88 -8.42 2.94 16.94
CA TYR A 88 -8.64 4.17 16.17
C TYR A 88 -7.88 4.26 14.86
N GLY A 89 -7.27 3.16 14.40
CA GLY A 89 -6.41 3.23 13.23
C GLY A 89 -5.04 3.71 13.64
#